data_AF-A0A6C0CCJ5-F1
#
_entry.id   AF-A0A6C0CCJ5-F1
#
_cell.length_a   1.000
_cell.length_b   1.000
_cell.length_c   1.000
_cell.angle_alpha   90.00
_cell.angle_beta   90.00
_cell.angle_gamma   90.00
#
_symmetry.space_group_name_H-M   'P 1'
#
loop_
_entity.id
_entity.type
_entity.pdbx_description
1 polymer ?
#
loop_
_entity_poly.entity_id
_entity_poly.type
_entity_poly.pdbx_seq_one_letter_code
_entity_poly.pdbx_strand_id
1 'polypeptide(L)'
;MEQKIRCIYRKKKCFHICNKTVIKNSFYCCHHIHSKKKYLCKIFFNVFEDRHELTLNDIYRLYKYIVENTSENDDIFINILFIDLLKMVSIDKLSCIYKDYIDKFDITAKPALYANIYLLNKNTYLFSNKCNTNTLIEFQNIVRYKLLSIDNTSVSVSYLNDTDVFSLQDVRDIHPRKLFTIKDIKGAYAFDIVELEYFVRKCVNDNVAPYNPYTREEFSDKIVWRLNKQIQYNNIIKKSDDCLWTTDMNAYTDLSIEIERRGFYNNPEWFKKMSQKDFLKCIKLFRDFSNNIEESKRYFVNLGSGFSVASPSSTFIYSFCKECIKMFNECNDDLYILCCNFMKSLALCSNDFYNNIPDWLATYETTSYISGISNFNSIISSIANTYTPSNIPNYEEYVYNNLTSNSHSDLLNSPNIDIGNIPTSTINPSNNFLLYYYVEYM
;
A
#
# COMPACT_ATOMS: atom_id res chain seq x y z
N MET A 1 -11.17 -39.35 -57.45
CA MET A 1 -9.78 -39.79 -57.19
C MET A 1 -9.72 -40.30 -55.75
N GLU A 2 -9.71 -41.62 -55.54
CA GLU A 2 -9.59 -42.19 -54.19
C GLU A 2 -8.24 -41.77 -53.57
N GLN A 3 -8.27 -41.13 -52.41
CA GLN A 3 -7.07 -40.87 -51.62
C GLN A 3 -6.45 -42.22 -51.23
N LYS A 4 -5.38 -42.61 -51.93
CA LYS A 4 -4.58 -43.78 -51.57
C LYS A 4 -3.92 -43.53 -50.21
N ILE A 5 -4.43 -44.19 -49.16
CA ILE A 5 -3.90 -44.11 -47.81
C ILE A 5 -2.44 -44.59 -47.80
N ARG A 6 -1.54 -43.77 -47.25
CA ARG A 6 -0.09 -44.03 -47.18
C ARG A 6 0.25 -44.85 -45.93
N CYS A 7 1.30 -45.67 -46.03
CA CYS A 7 1.77 -46.49 -44.93
C CYS A 7 2.37 -45.63 -43.81
N ILE A 8 1.84 -45.73 -42.58
CA ILE A 8 2.21 -44.90 -41.41
C ILE A 8 3.64 -45.16 -40.87
N TYR A 9 4.41 -46.05 -41.49
CA TYR A 9 5.78 -46.34 -41.08
C TYR A 9 6.69 -45.13 -41.34
N ARG A 10 7.45 -44.71 -40.32
CA ARG A 10 8.39 -43.57 -40.43
C ARG A 10 9.82 -44.04 -40.66
N LYS A 11 10.47 -43.44 -41.67
CA LYS A 11 11.89 -43.69 -41.97
C LYS A 11 12.76 -42.99 -40.93
N LYS A 12 13.61 -43.73 -40.21
CA LYS A 12 14.47 -43.16 -39.14
C LYS A 12 15.32 -41.96 -39.57
N LYS A 13 15.91 -41.98 -40.78
CA LYS A 13 16.84 -40.95 -41.25
C LYS A 13 16.17 -39.58 -41.45
N CYS A 14 14.97 -39.54 -42.02
CA CYS A 14 14.30 -38.29 -42.39
C CYS A 14 12.99 -38.06 -41.63
N PHE A 15 12.52 -39.05 -40.89
CA PHE A 15 11.25 -39.07 -40.17
C PHE A 15 9.99 -38.98 -41.06
N HIS A 16 10.12 -38.92 -42.39
CA HIS A 16 8.99 -39.00 -43.31
C HIS A 16 8.29 -40.36 -43.26
N ILE A 17 6.99 -40.31 -43.53
CA ILE A 17 6.12 -41.48 -43.72
C ILE A 17 6.51 -42.23 -45.00
N CYS A 18 6.23 -43.53 -45.03
CA CYS A 18 6.46 -44.36 -46.19
C CYS A 18 5.54 -43.95 -47.35
N ASN A 19 6.12 -43.70 -48.52
CA ASN A 19 5.38 -43.33 -49.72
C ASN A 19 4.59 -44.50 -50.36
N LYS A 20 4.70 -45.73 -49.81
CA LYS A 20 4.01 -46.90 -50.35
C LYS A 20 2.56 -46.94 -49.85
N THR A 21 1.67 -47.44 -50.70
CA THR A 21 0.26 -47.63 -50.38
C THR A 21 0.06 -48.73 -49.33
N VAL A 22 -0.94 -48.57 -48.48
CA VAL A 22 -1.30 -49.59 -47.49
C VAL A 22 -1.90 -50.84 -48.14
N ILE A 23 -1.78 -51.98 -47.47
CA ILE A 23 -2.55 -53.19 -47.79
C ILE A 23 -3.99 -52.99 -47.28
N LYS A 24 -4.98 -53.58 -47.96
CA LYS A 24 -6.38 -53.58 -47.52
C LYS A 24 -6.50 -54.03 -46.06
N ASN A 25 -7.26 -53.28 -45.25
CA ASN A 25 -7.44 -53.50 -43.81
C ASN A 25 -6.15 -53.39 -42.97
N SER A 26 -5.15 -52.63 -43.42
CA SER A 26 -3.91 -52.38 -42.67
C SER A 26 -3.51 -50.90 -42.70
N PHE A 27 -2.74 -50.47 -41.70
CA PHE A 27 -2.04 -49.18 -41.71
C PHE A 27 -0.67 -49.25 -42.39
N TYR A 28 -0.26 -50.43 -42.87
CA TYR A 28 1.09 -50.70 -43.37
C TYR A 28 1.11 -51.22 -44.81
N CYS A 29 2.19 -50.93 -45.54
CA CYS A 29 2.46 -51.55 -46.84
C CYS A 29 3.03 -52.97 -46.66
N CYS A 30 3.12 -53.73 -47.75
CA CYS A 30 3.67 -55.10 -47.74
C CYS A 30 5.10 -55.21 -47.19
N HIS A 31 5.86 -54.11 -47.19
CA HIS A 31 7.23 -54.09 -46.65
C HIS A 31 7.29 -53.80 -45.14
N HIS A 32 6.23 -53.22 -44.56
CA HIS A 32 6.22 -52.74 -43.16
C HIS A 32 5.07 -53.31 -42.30
N ILE A 33 4.17 -54.09 -42.91
CA ILE A 33 3.52 -55.20 -42.20
C ILE A 33 4.65 -56.12 -41.66
N HIS A 34 4.50 -57.13 -40.82
CA HIS A 34 5.67 -57.81 -40.17
C HIS A 34 6.75 -56.98 -39.40
N SER A 35 6.80 -55.63 -39.47
CA SER A 35 7.76 -54.83 -38.68
C SER A 35 7.50 -55.01 -37.17
N LYS A 36 8.57 -55.21 -36.40
CA LYS A 36 8.48 -55.26 -34.92
C LYS A 36 8.10 -53.91 -34.28
N LYS A 37 8.18 -52.81 -35.04
CA LYS A 37 8.00 -51.44 -34.54
C LYS A 37 6.64 -50.82 -34.86
N LYS A 38 5.63 -51.63 -35.18
CA LYS A 38 4.30 -51.15 -35.56
C LYS A 38 3.64 -50.32 -34.46
N TYR A 39 3.68 -50.79 -33.22
CA TYR A 39 3.05 -50.08 -32.10
C TYR A 39 3.64 -48.66 -31.94
N LEU A 40 4.97 -48.51 -32.03
CA LEU A 40 5.66 -47.21 -32.01
C LEU A 40 5.22 -46.30 -33.16
N CYS A 41 5.11 -46.84 -34.38
CA CYS A 41 4.67 -46.05 -35.55
C CYS A 41 3.22 -45.56 -35.39
N LYS A 42 2.35 -46.35 -34.75
CA LYS A 42 0.97 -45.97 -34.45
C LYS A 42 0.92 -44.79 -33.47
N ILE A 43 1.74 -44.81 -32.42
CA ILE A 43 1.85 -43.68 -31.47
C ILE A 43 2.29 -42.41 -32.22
N PHE A 44 3.34 -42.49 -33.03
CA PHE A 44 3.77 -41.33 -33.82
C PHE A 44 2.72 -40.80 -34.78
N PHE A 45 1.95 -41.69 -35.41
CA PHE A 45 0.87 -41.27 -36.30
C PHE A 45 -0.26 -40.57 -35.53
N ASN A 46 -0.62 -41.06 -34.35
CA ASN A 46 -1.64 -40.43 -33.50
C ASN A 46 -1.24 -39.04 -33.01
N VAL A 47 0.06 -38.79 -32.74
CA VAL A 47 0.53 -37.51 -32.21
C VAL A 47 0.93 -36.52 -33.32
N PHE A 48 1.57 -37.00 -34.38
CA PHE A 48 2.20 -36.15 -35.40
C PHE A 48 1.55 -36.22 -36.77
N GLU A 49 0.63 -37.17 -37.01
CA GLU A 49 0.02 -37.42 -38.31
C GLU A 49 1.09 -37.50 -39.41
N ASP A 50 1.05 -36.59 -40.40
CA ASP A 50 1.97 -36.51 -41.54
C ASP A 50 3.18 -35.57 -41.32
N ARG A 51 3.28 -34.87 -40.18
CA ARG A 51 4.39 -33.94 -39.90
C ARG A 51 5.72 -34.67 -39.80
N HIS A 52 6.79 -34.10 -40.34
CA HIS A 52 8.13 -34.71 -40.38
C HIS A 52 9.23 -33.82 -39.83
N GLU A 53 8.99 -32.51 -39.78
CA GLU A 53 9.77 -31.56 -38.99
C GLU A 53 9.24 -31.58 -37.56
N LEU A 54 10.16 -31.82 -36.61
CA LEU A 54 9.84 -31.96 -35.20
C LEU A 54 10.35 -30.74 -34.47
N THR A 55 9.49 -30.14 -33.64
CA THR A 55 9.84 -29.09 -32.70
C THR A 55 9.94 -29.64 -31.27
N LEU A 56 10.46 -28.83 -30.35
CA LEU A 56 10.50 -29.19 -28.93
C LEU A 56 9.10 -29.45 -28.36
N ASN A 57 8.11 -28.66 -28.77
CA ASN A 57 6.71 -28.83 -28.38
C ASN A 57 6.12 -30.15 -28.90
N ASP A 58 6.52 -30.61 -30.08
CA ASP A 58 6.08 -31.90 -30.61
C ASP A 58 6.60 -33.07 -29.75
N ILE A 59 7.87 -33.02 -29.34
CA ILE A 59 8.44 -34.03 -28.45
C ILE A 59 7.74 -34.01 -27.08
N TYR A 60 7.41 -32.82 -26.56
CA TYR A 60 6.63 -32.69 -25.33
C TYR A 60 5.20 -33.24 -25.47
N ARG A 61 4.52 -32.97 -26.59
CA ARG A 61 3.19 -33.56 -26.88
C ARG A 61 3.23 -35.08 -26.94
N LEU A 62 4.31 -35.65 -27.50
CA LEU A 62 4.52 -37.09 -27.49
C LEU A 62 4.66 -37.64 -26.06
N TYR A 63 5.44 -36.97 -25.22
CA TYR A 63 5.57 -37.34 -23.81
C TYR A 63 4.22 -37.28 -23.09
N LYS A 64 3.51 -36.14 -23.21
CA LYS A 64 2.19 -35.92 -22.63
C LYS A 64 1.17 -36.97 -23.07
N TYR A 65 1.13 -37.30 -24.37
CA TYR A 65 0.25 -38.32 -24.91
C TYR A 65 0.49 -39.70 -24.25
N ILE A 66 1.76 -40.09 -24.04
CA ILE A 66 2.08 -41.35 -23.36
C ILE A 66 1.56 -41.36 -21.94
N VAL A 67 1.82 -40.28 -21.18
CA VAL A 67 1.40 -40.20 -19.78
C VAL A 67 -0.13 -40.24 -19.65
N GLU A 68 -0.85 -39.54 -20.52
CA GLU A 68 -2.33 -39.49 -20.50
C GLU A 68 -3.01 -40.78 -20.98
N ASN A 69 -2.33 -41.59 -21.80
CA ASN A 69 -2.87 -42.82 -22.38
C ASN A 69 -2.31 -44.11 -21.75
N THR A 70 -1.56 -43.99 -20.65
CA THR A 70 -1.06 -45.13 -19.88
C THR A 70 -1.79 -45.17 -18.53
N SER A 71 -2.35 -46.33 -18.16
CA SER A 71 -3.02 -46.52 -16.87
C SER A 71 -2.04 -46.36 -15.70
N GLU A 72 -2.44 -45.56 -14.71
CA GLU A 72 -1.79 -45.17 -13.44
C GLU A 72 -0.31 -45.58 -13.18
N ASN A 73 0.56 -44.57 -13.10
CA ASN A 73 1.83 -44.52 -12.34
C ASN A 73 2.94 -45.54 -12.65
N ASP A 74 2.97 -46.17 -13.82
CA ASP A 74 4.16 -46.92 -14.25
C ASP A 74 5.21 -45.98 -14.90
N ASP A 75 5.86 -45.17 -14.06
CA ASP A 75 6.94 -44.25 -14.46
C ASP A 75 8.09 -44.97 -15.19
N ILE A 76 8.31 -46.26 -14.87
CA ILE A 76 9.33 -47.10 -15.50
C ILE A 76 8.91 -47.42 -16.94
N PHE A 77 7.66 -47.85 -17.13
CA PHE A 77 7.12 -48.10 -18.46
C PHE A 77 7.08 -46.83 -19.33
N ILE A 78 6.64 -45.69 -18.77
CA ILE A 78 6.62 -44.41 -19.49
C ILE A 78 8.03 -44.03 -19.96
N ASN A 79 9.03 -44.18 -19.09
CA ASN A 79 10.43 -43.94 -19.43
C ASN A 79 10.90 -44.84 -20.59
N ILE A 80 10.71 -46.15 -20.45
CA ILE A 80 11.13 -47.13 -21.46
C ILE A 80 10.46 -46.85 -22.81
N LEU A 81 9.14 -46.65 -22.81
CA LEU A 81 8.37 -46.40 -24.03
C LEU A 81 8.78 -45.09 -24.69
N PHE A 82 8.95 -44.01 -23.91
CA PHE A 82 9.37 -42.72 -24.45
C PHE A 82 10.78 -42.79 -25.04
N ILE A 83 11.73 -43.42 -24.36
CA ILE A 83 13.08 -43.62 -24.88
C ILE A 83 13.06 -44.46 -26.17
N ASP A 84 12.25 -45.50 -26.25
CA ASP A 84 12.14 -46.33 -27.45
C ASP A 84 11.53 -45.58 -28.64
N LEU A 85 10.61 -44.64 -28.37
CA LEU A 85 10.14 -43.68 -29.36
C LEU A 85 11.26 -42.73 -29.78
N LEU A 86 12.01 -42.13 -28.84
CA LEU A 86 13.13 -41.24 -29.20
C LEU A 86 14.18 -41.95 -30.08
N LYS A 87 14.48 -43.24 -29.84
CA LYS A 87 15.39 -44.04 -30.67
C LYS A 87 14.94 -44.21 -32.14
N MET A 88 13.67 -43.94 -32.45
CA MET A 88 13.13 -43.92 -33.82
C MET A 88 13.40 -42.61 -34.56
N VAL A 89 13.73 -41.55 -33.83
CA VAL A 89 14.20 -40.27 -34.39
C VAL A 89 15.72 -40.37 -34.57
N SER A 90 16.25 -39.74 -35.62
CA SER A 90 17.71 -39.60 -35.79
C SER A 90 18.27 -38.73 -34.67
N ILE A 91 19.42 -39.14 -34.11
CA ILE A 91 20.03 -38.43 -32.98
C ILE A 91 20.38 -36.98 -33.34
N ASP A 92 20.87 -36.74 -34.56
CA ASP A 92 21.22 -35.40 -35.05
C ASP A 92 20.03 -34.44 -34.99
N LYS A 93 18.83 -34.92 -35.35
CA LYS A 93 17.59 -34.13 -35.24
C LYS A 93 17.25 -33.82 -33.79
N LEU A 94 17.36 -34.79 -32.88
CA LEU A 94 17.10 -34.56 -31.46
C LEU A 94 18.10 -33.55 -30.86
N SER A 95 19.38 -33.69 -31.20
CA SER A 95 20.43 -32.76 -30.79
C SER A 95 20.17 -31.34 -31.31
N CYS A 96 19.71 -31.18 -32.55
CA CYS A 96 19.32 -29.86 -33.07
C CYS A 96 18.13 -29.25 -32.32
N ILE A 97 17.12 -30.05 -31.95
CA ILE A 97 15.93 -29.58 -31.23
C ILE A 97 16.28 -29.11 -29.81
N TYR A 98 17.19 -29.82 -29.14
CA TYR A 98 17.55 -29.58 -27.74
C TYR A 98 18.88 -28.84 -27.54
N LYS A 99 19.44 -28.25 -28.60
CA LYS A 99 20.77 -27.61 -28.59
C LYS A 99 20.94 -26.51 -27.53
N ASP A 100 19.86 -25.83 -27.17
CA ASP A 100 19.84 -24.69 -26.23
C ASP A 100 19.42 -25.12 -24.81
N TYR A 101 19.01 -26.38 -24.63
CA TYR A 101 18.44 -26.90 -23.38
C TYR A 101 19.26 -28.02 -22.73
N ILE A 102 20.19 -28.62 -23.46
CA ILE A 102 21.10 -29.67 -22.98
C ILE A 102 22.51 -29.19 -23.22
N ASP A 103 23.31 -29.10 -22.15
CA ASP A 103 24.67 -28.58 -22.21
C ASP A 103 25.52 -29.28 -23.28
N LYS A 104 26.21 -28.48 -24.10
CA LYS A 104 27.09 -28.95 -25.18
C LYS A 104 28.21 -29.88 -24.69
N PHE A 105 28.54 -29.85 -23.40
CA PHE A 105 29.70 -30.52 -22.82
C PHE A 105 29.47 -32.01 -22.47
N ASP A 106 28.23 -32.52 -22.50
CA ASP A 106 27.93 -33.89 -22.05
C ASP A 106 27.30 -34.81 -23.12
N ILE A 107 27.32 -34.40 -24.40
CA ILE A 107 26.77 -35.19 -25.53
C ILE A 107 27.77 -36.28 -25.98
N THR A 108 28.51 -36.89 -25.06
CA THR A 108 29.47 -37.96 -25.41
C THR A 108 28.81 -39.34 -25.45
N ALA A 109 27.63 -39.53 -24.83
CA ALA A 109 26.93 -40.81 -24.79
C ALA A 109 25.46 -40.73 -25.24
N LYS A 110 25.09 -41.49 -26.29
CA LYS A 110 23.70 -41.58 -26.81
C LYS A 110 22.65 -41.88 -25.72
N PRO A 111 22.90 -42.77 -24.74
CA PRO A 111 21.94 -43.03 -23.66
C PRO A 111 21.69 -41.81 -22.76
N ALA A 112 22.73 -41.01 -22.48
CA ALA A 112 22.61 -39.83 -21.63
C ALA A 112 21.69 -38.77 -22.27
N LEU A 113 21.80 -38.57 -23.59
CA LEU A 113 20.92 -37.66 -24.31
C LEU A 113 19.44 -38.06 -24.17
N TYR A 114 19.11 -39.33 -24.35
CA TYR A 114 17.72 -39.80 -24.20
C TYR A 114 17.21 -39.64 -22.77
N ALA A 115 18.05 -39.91 -21.77
CA ALA A 115 17.72 -39.72 -20.36
C ALA A 115 17.46 -38.25 -20.03
N ASN A 116 18.29 -37.33 -20.54
CA ASN A 116 18.13 -35.89 -20.33
C ASN A 116 16.85 -35.37 -21.00
N ILE A 117 16.56 -35.81 -22.23
CA ILE A 117 15.31 -35.45 -22.93
C ILE A 117 14.09 -35.97 -22.14
N TYR A 118 14.14 -37.21 -21.64
CA TYR A 118 13.08 -37.76 -20.78
C TYR A 118 12.87 -36.92 -19.53
N LEU A 119 13.96 -36.65 -18.78
CA LEU A 119 13.89 -35.91 -17.52
C LEU A 119 13.34 -34.50 -17.72
N LEU A 120 13.77 -33.81 -18.78
CA LEU A 120 13.28 -32.48 -19.13
C LEU A 120 11.76 -32.50 -19.36
N ASN A 121 11.26 -33.38 -20.23
CA ASN A 121 9.82 -33.45 -20.53
C ASN A 121 8.99 -33.91 -19.32
N LYS A 122 9.52 -34.83 -18.50
CA LYS A 122 8.89 -35.24 -17.23
C LYS A 122 8.74 -34.05 -16.29
N ASN A 123 9.81 -33.29 -16.08
CA ASN A 123 9.79 -32.13 -15.19
C ASN A 123 8.86 -31.05 -15.73
N THR A 124 8.85 -30.81 -17.05
CA THR A 124 7.89 -29.89 -17.68
C THR A 124 6.44 -30.32 -17.45
N TYR A 125 6.12 -31.61 -17.59
CA TYR A 125 4.77 -32.14 -17.33
C TYR A 125 4.37 -32.04 -15.85
N LEU A 126 5.27 -32.39 -14.94
CA LEU A 126 5.04 -32.24 -13.50
C LEU A 126 4.81 -30.77 -13.13
N PHE A 127 5.59 -29.86 -13.71
CA PHE A 127 5.44 -28.44 -13.52
C PHE A 127 4.08 -27.95 -14.06
N SER A 128 3.70 -28.32 -15.28
CA SER A 128 2.43 -27.88 -15.88
C SER A 128 1.20 -28.35 -15.11
N ASN A 129 1.27 -29.50 -14.44
CA ASN A 129 0.13 -30.08 -13.71
C ASN A 129 0.11 -29.74 -12.22
N LYS A 130 1.26 -29.47 -11.59
CA LYS A 130 1.34 -29.22 -10.14
C LYS A 130 1.63 -27.77 -9.78
N CYS A 131 2.23 -26.98 -10.68
CA CYS A 131 2.57 -25.59 -10.39
C CYS A 131 1.35 -24.71 -10.65
N ASN A 132 0.88 -24.02 -9.60
CA ASN A 132 -0.04 -22.91 -9.77
C ASN A 132 0.74 -21.72 -10.35
N THR A 133 0.44 -21.36 -11.60
CA THR A 133 1.12 -20.26 -12.32
C THR A 133 1.05 -18.95 -11.55
N ASN A 134 -0.05 -18.69 -10.82
CA ASN A 134 -0.20 -17.48 -10.01
C ASN A 134 0.80 -17.49 -8.84
N THR A 135 0.97 -18.62 -8.16
CA THR A 135 1.93 -18.78 -7.06
C THR A 135 3.38 -18.63 -7.56
N LEU A 136 3.69 -19.11 -8.76
CA LEU A 136 5.01 -18.89 -9.37
C LEU A 136 5.25 -17.40 -9.65
N ILE A 137 4.27 -16.72 -10.25
CA ILE A 137 4.35 -15.29 -10.55
C ILE A 137 4.54 -14.48 -9.25
N GLU A 138 3.80 -14.82 -8.20
CA GLU A 138 3.97 -14.22 -6.86
C GLU A 138 5.39 -14.43 -6.33
N PHE A 139 5.90 -15.66 -6.38
CA PHE A 139 7.27 -15.98 -5.96
C PHE A 139 8.31 -15.21 -6.79
N GLN A 140 8.17 -15.18 -8.11
CA GLN A 140 9.06 -14.43 -9.01
C GLN A 140 9.02 -12.94 -8.70
N ASN A 141 7.85 -12.39 -8.40
CA ASN A 141 7.71 -10.98 -8.02
C ASN A 141 8.39 -10.69 -6.66
N ILE A 142 8.28 -11.61 -5.68
CA ILE A 142 9.02 -11.50 -4.41
C ILE A 142 10.53 -11.51 -4.65
N VAL A 143 11.02 -12.41 -5.50
CA VAL A 143 12.45 -12.51 -5.84
C VAL A 143 12.92 -11.26 -6.59
N ARG A 144 12.16 -10.79 -7.60
CA ARG A 144 12.44 -9.53 -8.31
C ARG A 144 12.49 -8.36 -7.34
N TYR A 145 11.54 -8.25 -6.43
CA TYR A 145 11.55 -7.23 -5.39
C TYR A 145 12.82 -7.32 -4.54
N LYS A 146 13.18 -8.50 -4.03
CA LYS A 146 14.39 -8.68 -3.23
C LYS A 146 15.64 -8.30 -4.02
N LEU A 147 15.77 -8.71 -5.28
CA LEU A 147 16.90 -8.36 -6.14
C LEU A 147 16.99 -6.84 -6.41
N LEU A 148 15.85 -6.19 -6.67
CA LEU A 148 15.77 -4.75 -6.90
C LEU A 148 15.89 -3.93 -5.61
N SER A 149 15.68 -4.54 -4.44
CA SER A 149 15.81 -3.91 -3.13
C SER A 149 17.21 -4.08 -2.54
N ILE A 150 18.02 -5.00 -3.08
CA ILE A 150 19.45 -5.11 -2.76
C ILE A 150 20.20 -4.03 -3.55
N ASP A 151 19.97 -2.78 -3.18
CA ASP A 151 20.97 -1.73 -3.38
C ASP A 151 21.91 -1.80 -2.17
N ASN A 152 22.93 -2.65 -2.25
CA ASN A 152 24.14 -2.64 -1.39
C ASN A 152 23.93 -2.39 0.13
N THR A 153 23.10 -3.18 0.82
CA THR A 153 22.95 -3.13 2.29
C THR A 153 24.08 -3.83 3.06
N SER A 154 25.31 -3.81 2.55
CA SER A 154 26.49 -4.38 3.24
C SER A 154 27.53 -3.33 3.64
N VAL A 155 27.17 -2.05 3.62
CA VAL A 155 27.94 -0.99 4.27
C VAL A 155 27.04 -0.45 5.37
N SER A 156 27.59 -0.19 6.56
CA SER A 156 26.86 0.50 7.63
C SER A 156 26.29 1.81 7.07
N VAL A 157 25.04 1.80 6.64
CA VAL A 157 24.39 3.02 6.14
C VAL A 157 24.10 3.84 7.37
N SER A 158 24.98 4.79 7.67
CA SER A 158 24.64 5.89 8.57
C SER A 158 23.52 6.67 7.88
N TYR A 159 22.32 6.60 8.45
CA TYR A 159 21.23 7.45 8.01
C TYR A 159 21.55 8.90 8.38
N LEU A 160 21.12 9.84 7.56
CA LEU A 160 21.29 11.27 7.85
C LEU A 160 20.36 11.76 8.95
N ASN A 161 19.26 11.04 9.21
CA ASN A 161 18.33 11.33 10.28
C ASN A 161 18.46 10.29 11.41
N ASP A 162 18.56 10.79 12.64
CA ASP A 162 18.57 9.95 13.86
C ASP A 162 17.15 9.59 14.30
N THR A 163 16.18 10.46 14.03
CA THR A 163 14.75 10.27 14.34
C THR A 163 13.90 10.36 13.08
N ASP A 164 12.79 9.63 13.07
CA ASP A 164 11.79 9.71 12.01
C ASP A 164 10.92 10.97 12.19
N VAL A 165 10.73 11.72 11.10
CA VAL A 165 10.04 13.02 11.11
C VAL A 165 8.55 12.92 11.48
N PHE A 166 7.92 11.76 11.27
CA PHE A 166 6.49 11.59 11.48
C PHE A 166 6.17 11.04 12.87
N SER A 167 6.88 10.00 13.29
CA SER A 167 6.68 9.32 14.57
C SER A 167 7.54 9.88 15.70
N LEU A 168 8.59 10.65 15.37
CA LEU A 168 9.63 11.13 16.30
C LEU A 168 10.41 10.00 16.98
N GLN A 169 10.20 8.76 16.57
CA GLN A 169 10.92 7.60 17.06
C GLN A 169 12.37 7.61 16.57
N ASP A 170 13.32 7.17 17.40
CA ASP A 170 14.70 6.91 16.95
C ASP A 170 14.67 5.86 15.84
N VAL A 171 15.36 6.13 14.73
CA VAL A 171 15.42 5.27 13.55
C VAL A 171 15.90 3.87 13.90
N ARG A 172 16.78 3.74 14.90
CA ARG A 172 17.33 2.45 15.35
C ARG A 172 16.29 1.58 16.05
N ASP A 173 15.24 2.19 16.59
CA ASP A 173 14.18 1.50 17.30
C ASP A 173 13.02 1.10 16.36
N ILE A 174 13.01 1.59 15.12
CA ILE A 174 12.01 1.20 14.12
C ILE A 174 12.25 -0.24 13.70
N HIS A 175 11.22 -1.08 13.84
CA HIS A 175 11.32 -2.50 13.52
C HIS A 175 11.75 -2.70 12.04
N PRO A 176 12.72 -3.58 11.72
CA PRO A 176 13.28 -3.70 10.36
C PRO A 176 12.27 -3.94 9.23
N ARG A 177 11.15 -4.62 9.52
CA ARG A 177 10.05 -4.79 8.54
C ARG A 177 9.31 -3.51 8.20
N LYS A 178 9.27 -2.55 9.13
CA LYS A 178 8.64 -1.23 8.99
C LYS A 178 9.63 -0.15 8.56
N LEU A 179 10.92 -0.43 8.59
CA LEU A 179 11.94 0.53 8.15
C LEU A 179 11.92 0.66 6.62
N PHE A 180 11.75 1.87 6.13
CA PHE A 180 11.87 2.21 4.71
C PHE A 180 12.98 3.24 4.50
N THR A 181 13.88 3.00 3.55
CA THR A 181 15.04 3.86 3.35
C THR A 181 15.00 4.53 1.98
N ILE A 182 15.20 5.83 1.90
CA ILE A 182 15.26 6.60 0.65
C ILE A 182 16.66 7.18 0.53
N LYS A 183 17.29 6.99 -0.63
CA LYS A 183 18.60 7.56 -0.91
C LYS A 183 18.46 8.63 -1.99
N ASP A 184 18.90 9.84 -1.66
CA ASP A 184 19.03 10.95 -2.61
C ASP A 184 20.50 11.37 -2.76
N ILE A 185 20.74 12.52 -3.38
CA ILE A 185 22.08 13.09 -3.58
C ILE A 185 22.79 13.44 -2.27
N LYS A 186 22.06 13.73 -1.19
CA LYS A 186 22.64 14.13 0.10
C LYS A 186 22.99 12.91 0.94
N GLY A 187 22.18 11.85 0.87
CA GLY A 187 22.46 10.61 1.57
C GLY A 187 21.23 9.72 1.70
N ALA A 188 21.27 8.83 2.70
CA ALA A 188 20.17 7.91 2.98
C ALA A 188 19.35 8.42 4.18
N TYR A 189 18.04 8.48 4.00
CA TYR A 189 17.05 8.79 5.02
C TYR A 189 16.25 7.54 5.34
N ALA A 190 15.86 7.39 6.60
CA ALA A 190 15.07 6.27 7.07
C ALA A 190 13.75 6.75 7.66
N PHE A 191 12.68 6.00 7.40
CA PHE A 191 11.32 6.33 7.79
C PHE A 191 10.59 5.12 8.34
N ASP A 192 9.61 5.34 9.22
CA ASP A 192 8.56 4.35 9.43
C ASP A 192 7.65 4.31 8.19
N ILE A 193 7.58 3.14 7.56
CA ILE A 193 6.87 2.94 6.30
C ILE A 193 5.36 3.22 6.39
N VAL A 194 4.76 3.01 7.57
CA VAL A 194 3.33 3.25 7.79
C VAL A 194 3.04 4.74 7.75
N GLU A 195 3.86 5.53 8.45
CA GLU A 195 3.71 6.98 8.51
C GLU A 195 4.08 7.63 7.18
N LEU A 196 5.17 7.18 6.54
CA LEU A 196 5.55 7.67 5.22
C LEU A 196 4.48 7.36 4.17
N GLU A 197 3.87 6.18 4.18
CA GLU A 197 2.77 5.88 3.25
C GLU A 197 1.55 6.75 3.50
N TYR A 198 1.19 6.97 4.77
CA TYR A 198 0.09 7.86 5.11
C TYR A 198 0.33 9.27 4.54
N PHE A 199 1.53 9.81 4.73
CA PHE A 199 1.94 11.09 4.18
C PHE A 199 1.85 11.11 2.64
N VAL A 200 2.48 10.14 1.96
CA VAL A 200 2.46 10.05 0.49
C VAL A 200 1.03 9.97 -0.03
N ARG A 201 0.17 9.19 0.62
CA ARG A 201 -1.24 9.02 0.25
C ARG A 201 -2.03 10.32 0.42
N LYS A 202 -1.78 11.09 1.49
CA LYS A 202 -2.40 12.40 1.69
C LYS A 202 -1.95 13.41 0.62
N CYS A 203 -0.66 13.48 0.30
CA CYS A 203 -0.18 14.33 -0.79
C CYS A 203 -0.91 14.06 -2.10
N VAL A 204 -1.05 12.78 -2.48
CA VAL A 204 -1.77 12.39 -3.70
C VAL A 204 -3.25 12.80 -3.65
N ASN A 205 -3.92 12.58 -2.53
CA ASN A 205 -5.33 12.97 -2.36
C ASN A 205 -5.53 14.50 -2.47
N ASP A 206 -4.56 15.28 -2.01
CA ASP A 206 -4.57 16.74 -2.06
C ASP A 206 -4.04 17.30 -3.39
N ASN A 207 -3.80 16.45 -4.40
CA ASN A 207 -3.20 16.79 -5.70
C ASN A 207 -1.81 17.45 -5.60
N VAL A 208 -1.02 17.06 -4.59
CA VAL A 208 0.36 17.49 -4.38
C VAL A 208 1.32 16.33 -4.68
N ALA A 209 2.40 16.61 -5.39
CA ALA A 209 3.45 15.62 -5.64
C ALA A 209 4.09 15.19 -4.30
N PRO A 210 4.15 13.88 -3.97
CA PRO A 210 4.82 13.41 -2.77
C PRO A 210 6.31 13.77 -2.78
N TYR A 211 6.86 14.15 -1.62
CA TYR A 211 8.25 14.62 -1.51
C TYR A 211 8.95 14.14 -0.24
N ASN A 212 10.28 14.18 -0.23
CA ASN A 212 11.08 13.90 0.96
C ASN A 212 10.91 15.04 1.98
N PRO A 213 10.37 14.80 3.20
CA PRO A 213 10.16 15.86 4.18
C PRO A 213 11.44 16.59 4.61
N TYR A 214 12.60 15.93 4.54
CA TYR A 214 13.89 16.51 4.93
C TYR A 214 14.52 17.40 3.84
N THR A 215 14.32 17.07 2.56
CA THR A 215 14.97 17.77 1.44
C THR A 215 14.01 18.55 0.55
N ARG A 216 12.69 18.27 0.67
CA ARG A 216 11.60 18.75 -0.18
C ARG A 216 11.72 18.35 -1.65
N GLU A 217 12.59 17.40 -1.97
CA GLU A 217 12.71 16.84 -3.31
C GLU A 217 11.56 15.87 -3.57
N GLU A 218 10.95 15.96 -4.75
CA GLU A 218 9.85 15.08 -5.15
C GLU A 218 10.30 13.61 -5.22
N PHE A 219 9.44 12.72 -4.75
CA PHE A 219 9.67 11.29 -4.87
C PHE A 219 9.44 10.83 -6.31
N SER A 220 10.42 10.15 -6.87
CA SER A 220 10.23 9.45 -8.14
C SER A 220 9.18 8.33 -8.05
N ASP A 221 8.52 8.03 -9.17
CA ASP A 221 7.56 6.91 -9.28
C ASP A 221 8.15 5.57 -8.79
N LYS A 222 9.47 5.37 -8.99
CA LYS A 222 10.18 4.19 -8.52
C LYS A 222 10.17 4.07 -6.98
N ILE A 223 10.35 5.20 -6.27
CA ILE A 223 10.33 5.22 -4.80
C ILE A 223 8.91 4.90 -4.31
N VAL A 224 7.90 5.55 -4.87
CA VAL A 224 6.49 5.33 -4.52
C VAL A 224 6.05 3.89 -4.82
N TRP A 225 6.50 3.33 -5.95
CA TRP A 225 6.26 1.93 -6.27
C TRP A 225 6.90 1.00 -5.26
N ARG A 226 8.16 1.23 -4.88
CA ARG A 226 8.88 0.40 -3.89
C ARG A 226 8.22 0.47 -2.51
N LEU A 227 7.77 1.66 -2.09
CA LEU A 227 7.02 1.86 -0.86
C LEU A 227 5.77 0.96 -0.81
N ASN A 228 4.92 1.05 -1.84
CA ASN A 228 3.70 0.26 -1.95
C ASN A 228 3.98 -1.24 -2.00
N LYS A 229 5.05 -1.66 -2.69
CA LYS A 229 5.44 -3.07 -2.77
C LYS A 229 5.93 -3.62 -1.44
N GLN A 230 6.74 -2.87 -0.70
CA GLN A 230 7.20 -3.30 0.62
C GLN A 230 6.04 -3.49 1.60
N ILE A 231 5.04 -2.59 1.57
CA ILE A 231 3.81 -2.73 2.37
C ILE A 231 3.05 -4.00 1.99
N GLN A 232 2.87 -4.24 0.68
CA GLN A 232 2.19 -5.44 0.18
C GLN A 232 2.91 -6.73 0.61
N TYR A 233 4.23 -6.82 0.45
CA TYR A 233 4.98 -8.04 0.75
C TYR A 233 5.10 -8.34 2.24
N ASN A 234 5.18 -7.30 3.07
CA ASN A 234 5.30 -7.45 4.52
C ASN A 234 3.92 -7.50 5.22
N ASN A 235 2.81 -7.49 4.48
CA ASN A 235 1.44 -7.42 4.99
C ASN A 235 1.26 -6.31 6.06
N ILE A 236 1.83 -5.14 5.77
CA ILE A 236 1.80 -4.01 6.72
C ILE A 236 0.42 -3.37 6.65
N ILE A 237 -0.23 -3.25 7.81
CA ILE A 237 -1.51 -2.58 7.94
C ILE A 237 -1.28 -1.08 7.76
N LYS A 238 -1.94 -0.50 6.76
CA LYS A 238 -1.91 0.94 6.49
C LYS A 238 -2.63 1.71 7.59
N LYS A 239 -2.19 2.94 7.85
CA LYS A 239 -2.84 3.84 8.80
C LYS A 239 -4.20 4.28 8.23
N SER A 240 -5.25 4.15 9.04
CA SER A 240 -6.59 4.62 8.69
C SER A 240 -6.62 6.15 8.62
N ASP A 241 -7.47 6.69 7.75
CA ASP A 241 -7.78 8.13 7.76
C ASP A 241 -8.62 8.55 8.96
N ASP A 242 -9.22 7.58 9.66
CA ASP A 242 -9.99 7.84 10.85
C ASP A 242 -9.05 8.25 12.00
N CYS A 243 -9.14 9.53 12.39
CA CYS A 243 -8.57 9.98 13.65
C CYS A 243 -9.38 9.31 14.78
N LEU A 244 -8.86 8.21 15.31
CA LEU A 244 -9.40 7.55 16.48
C LEU A 244 -8.89 8.29 17.71
N TRP A 245 -9.68 9.24 18.20
CA TRP A 245 -9.38 9.90 19.46
C TRP A 245 -9.35 8.89 20.59
N THR A 246 -8.22 8.83 21.30
CA THR A 246 -8.03 7.97 22.47
C THR A 246 -8.37 8.71 23.77
N THR A 247 -8.31 10.05 23.76
CA THR A 247 -8.71 10.91 24.87
C THR A 247 -9.55 12.09 24.41
N ASP A 248 -10.37 12.66 25.30
CA ASP A 248 -11.13 13.90 25.06
C ASP A 248 -10.22 15.07 24.66
N MET A 249 -9.01 15.12 25.22
CA MET A 249 -8.04 16.16 24.89
C MET A 249 -7.55 16.07 23.44
N ASN A 250 -7.42 14.87 22.88
CA ASN A 250 -7.12 14.71 21.45
C ASN A 250 -8.24 15.31 20.59
N ALA A 251 -9.50 15.05 20.96
CA ALA A 251 -10.66 15.60 20.27
C ALA A 251 -10.71 17.14 20.34
N TYR A 252 -10.44 17.71 21.52
CA TYR A 252 -10.38 19.16 21.71
C TYR A 252 -9.21 19.79 20.95
N THR A 253 -8.09 19.10 20.84
CA THR A 253 -6.92 19.59 20.10
C THR A 253 -7.22 19.69 18.62
N ASP A 254 -7.77 18.64 18.01
CA ASP A 254 -8.15 18.64 16.59
C ASP A 254 -9.22 19.70 16.30
N LEU A 255 -10.22 19.84 17.18
CA LEU A 255 -11.21 20.90 17.05
C LEU A 255 -10.57 22.29 17.13
N SER A 256 -9.61 22.49 18.03
CA SER A 256 -8.92 23.78 18.18
C SER A 256 -8.12 24.17 16.95
N ILE A 257 -7.44 23.21 16.33
CA ILE A 257 -6.72 23.42 15.06
C ILE A 257 -7.67 23.90 13.97
N GLU A 258 -8.86 23.29 13.86
CA GLU A 258 -9.85 23.69 12.86
C GLU A 258 -10.47 25.08 13.13
N ILE A 259 -10.68 25.42 14.40
CA ILE A 259 -11.14 26.76 14.82
C ILE A 259 -10.09 27.81 14.48
N GLU A 260 -8.81 27.55 14.78
CA GLU A 260 -7.69 28.44 14.46
C GLU A 260 -7.48 28.60 12.95
N ARG A 261 -7.63 27.53 12.18
CA ARG A 261 -7.57 27.59 10.71
C ARG A 261 -8.62 28.54 10.12
N ARG A 262 -9.72 28.81 10.83
CA ARG A 262 -10.77 29.77 10.47
C ARG A 262 -10.59 31.16 11.07
N GLY A 263 -9.44 31.43 11.71
CA GLY A 263 -9.07 32.75 12.21
C GLY A 263 -9.51 33.07 13.63
N PHE A 264 -9.98 32.08 14.40
CA PHE A 264 -10.34 32.26 15.79
C PHE A 264 -9.25 31.68 16.69
N TYR A 265 -8.65 32.50 17.55
CA TYR A 265 -7.72 32.00 18.55
C TYR A 265 -8.43 31.02 19.49
N ASN A 266 -7.80 29.87 19.77
CA ASN A 266 -8.40 28.87 20.63
C ASN A 266 -7.37 28.16 21.51
N ASN A 267 -7.83 27.61 22.63
CA ASN A 267 -7.03 26.71 23.45
C ASN A 267 -7.85 25.45 23.80
N PRO A 268 -7.36 24.23 23.52
CA PRO A 268 -8.08 23.00 23.83
C PRO A 268 -8.49 22.85 25.31
N GLU A 269 -7.71 23.41 26.25
CA GLU A 269 -8.01 23.35 27.69
C GLU A 269 -9.29 24.12 28.06
N TRP A 270 -9.75 25.06 27.23
CA TRP A 270 -11.01 25.78 27.47
C TRP A 270 -12.22 24.86 27.38
N PHE A 271 -12.21 23.93 26.42
CA PHE A 271 -13.26 22.92 26.28
C PHE A 271 -13.29 21.95 27.46
N LYS A 272 -12.13 21.57 27.98
CA LYS A 272 -12.00 20.66 29.13
C LYS A 272 -12.64 21.21 30.41
N LYS A 273 -12.73 22.53 30.56
CA LYS A 273 -13.41 23.19 31.69
C LYS A 273 -14.94 23.20 31.55
N MET A 274 -15.47 22.96 30.35
CA MET A 274 -16.90 22.97 30.08
C MET A 274 -17.53 21.63 30.45
N SER A 275 -18.70 21.68 31.11
CA SER A 275 -19.48 20.48 31.40
C SER A 275 -20.33 20.06 30.20
N GLN A 276 -20.85 18.83 30.23
CA GLN A 276 -21.82 18.36 29.22
C GLN A 276 -23.04 19.29 29.11
N LYS A 277 -23.48 19.92 30.22
CA LYS A 277 -24.58 20.89 30.20
C LYS A 277 -24.21 22.15 29.43
N ASP A 278 -22.97 22.61 29.55
CA ASP A 278 -22.47 23.79 28.84
C ASP A 278 -22.39 23.53 27.34
N PHE A 279 -21.93 22.33 26.93
CA PHE A 279 -21.97 21.91 25.52
C PHE A 279 -23.39 21.88 24.94
N LEU A 280 -24.33 21.28 25.67
CA LEU A 280 -25.75 21.26 25.25
C LEU A 280 -26.35 22.67 25.18
N LYS A 281 -25.98 23.56 26.11
CA LYS A 281 -26.37 24.97 26.08
C LYS A 281 -25.79 25.69 24.86
N CYS A 282 -24.51 25.45 24.54
CA CYS A 282 -23.84 25.98 23.35
C CYS A 282 -24.56 25.54 22.07
N ILE A 283 -24.91 24.26 21.94
CA ILE A 283 -25.66 23.75 20.77
C ILE A 283 -27.03 24.43 20.66
N LYS A 284 -27.73 24.61 21.79
CA LYS A 284 -29.02 25.29 21.81
C LYS A 284 -28.92 26.75 21.37
N LEU A 285 -27.90 27.47 21.84
CA LEU A 285 -27.64 28.86 21.43
C LEU A 285 -27.23 28.95 19.96
N PHE A 286 -26.40 28.02 19.48
CA PHE A 286 -26.01 27.96 18.08
C PHE A 286 -27.22 27.81 17.15
N ARG A 287 -28.17 26.93 17.53
CA ARG A 287 -29.43 26.74 16.80
C ARG A 287 -30.32 27.98 16.83
N ASP A 288 -30.32 28.73 17.94
CA ASP A 288 -31.06 30.00 18.02
C ASP A 288 -30.44 31.07 17.11
N PHE A 289 -29.12 31.24 17.18
CA PHE A 289 -28.39 32.24 16.39
C PHE A 289 -28.37 31.95 14.90
N SER A 290 -28.51 30.68 14.51
CA SER A 290 -28.43 30.23 13.13
C SER A 290 -29.79 29.82 12.54
N ASN A 291 -30.89 30.12 13.23
CA ASN A 291 -32.23 29.68 12.85
C ASN A 291 -32.67 30.10 11.44
N ASN A 292 -32.18 31.25 10.96
CA ASN A 292 -32.47 31.83 9.66
C ASN A 292 -31.62 31.21 8.53
N ILE A 293 -30.68 30.32 8.85
CA ILE A 293 -29.78 29.66 7.91
C ILE A 293 -30.16 28.18 7.84
N GLU A 294 -30.73 27.74 6.72
CA GLU A 294 -31.27 26.38 6.56
C GLU A 294 -30.20 25.30 6.73
N GLU A 295 -28.99 25.57 6.26
CA GLU A 295 -27.82 24.70 6.34
C GLU A 295 -27.44 24.36 7.79
N SER A 296 -27.74 25.26 8.75
CA SER A 296 -27.44 25.06 10.17
C SER A 296 -28.10 23.80 10.75
N LYS A 297 -29.26 23.39 10.20
CA LYS A 297 -30.04 22.23 10.67
C LYS A 297 -29.34 20.89 10.41
N ARG A 298 -28.30 20.87 9.58
CA ARG A 298 -27.51 19.66 9.27
C ARG A 298 -26.51 19.30 10.35
N TYR A 299 -26.19 20.24 11.25
CA TYR A 299 -25.20 20.07 12.31
C TYR A 299 -25.86 19.72 13.64
N PHE A 300 -25.17 18.90 14.44
CA PHE A 300 -25.58 18.51 15.80
C PHE A 300 -26.90 17.71 15.83
N VAL A 301 -27.21 16.91 14.81
CA VAL A 301 -28.49 16.17 14.71
C VAL A 301 -28.51 14.92 15.60
N ASN A 302 -27.43 14.14 15.61
CA ASN A 302 -27.34 12.84 16.28
C ASN A 302 -26.20 12.81 17.32
N LEU A 303 -26.29 13.63 18.35
CA LEU A 303 -25.34 13.60 19.46
C LEU A 303 -25.64 12.40 20.37
N GLY A 304 -24.91 11.30 20.18
CA GLY A 304 -24.95 10.14 21.08
C GLY A 304 -25.36 8.78 20.47
N SER A 305 -25.47 8.64 19.15
CA SER A 305 -25.87 7.36 18.51
C SER A 305 -24.70 6.44 18.13
N GLY A 306 -23.48 6.71 18.60
CA GLY A 306 -22.31 5.89 18.34
C GLY A 306 -22.18 4.75 19.35
N PHE A 307 -22.34 3.49 18.90
CA PHE A 307 -21.93 2.31 19.68
C PHE A 307 -20.39 2.27 19.74
N SER A 308 -19.79 2.89 20.76
CA SER A 308 -18.42 2.60 21.17
C SER A 308 -18.40 2.06 22.59
N VAL A 309 -17.61 1.01 22.81
CA VAL A 309 -17.44 0.28 24.07
C VAL A 309 -16.70 1.11 25.14
N ALA A 310 -16.22 2.31 24.78
CA ALA A 310 -15.66 3.28 25.71
C ALA A 310 -16.77 4.14 26.33
N SER A 311 -16.63 4.44 27.62
CA SER A 311 -17.57 5.16 28.51
C SER A 311 -18.52 6.17 27.83
N PRO A 312 -19.82 6.23 28.19
CA PRO A 312 -20.81 7.09 27.53
C PRO A 312 -20.47 8.61 27.50
N SER A 313 -19.59 9.09 28.38
CA SER A 313 -19.13 10.49 28.40
C SER A 313 -18.17 10.82 27.25
N SER A 314 -17.25 9.93 26.89
CA SER A 314 -16.31 10.16 25.77
C SER A 314 -17.02 10.05 24.42
N THR A 315 -18.05 9.19 24.31
CA THR A 315 -18.91 9.11 23.13
C THR A 315 -19.61 10.44 22.81
N PHE A 316 -20.07 11.17 23.83
CA PHE A 316 -20.68 12.49 23.63
C PHE A 316 -19.65 13.52 23.17
N ILE A 317 -18.52 13.64 23.86
CA ILE A 317 -17.47 14.62 23.52
C ILE A 317 -16.96 14.38 22.10
N TYR A 318 -16.76 13.12 21.71
CA TYR A 318 -16.30 12.79 20.37
C TYR A 318 -17.37 13.12 19.32
N SER A 319 -18.65 12.85 19.61
CA SER A 319 -19.73 13.22 18.69
C SER A 319 -19.82 14.74 18.54
N PHE A 320 -19.69 15.48 19.65
CA PHE A 320 -19.68 16.94 19.65
C PHE A 320 -18.53 17.51 18.83
N CYS A 321 -17.29 17.06 19.09
CA CYS A 321 -16.12 17.56 18.38
C CYS A 321 -16.16 17.21 16.89
N LYS A 322 -16.63 16.00 16.52
CA LYS A 322 -16.81 15.61 15.11
C LYS A 322 -17.79 16.52 14.38
N GLU A 323 -18.93 16.82 14.98
CA GLU A 323 -19.92 17.72 14.38
C GLU A 323 -19.39 19.15 14.24
N CYS A 324 -18.62 19.63 15.23
CA CYS A 324 -17.96 20.93 15.15
C CYS A 324 -16.92 20.96 14.02
N ILE A 325 -16.01 19.99 13.97
CA ILE A 325 -14.97 19.87 12.94
C ILE A 325 -15.61 19.77 11.55
N LYS A 326 -16.70 19.01 11.41
CA LYS A 326 -17.46 18.93 10.17
C LYS A 326 -17.99 20.31 9.75
N MET A 327 -18.62 21.03 10.67
CA MET A 327 -19.11 22.40 10.40
C MET A 327 -17.95 23.34 10.00
N PHE A 328 -16.85 23.35 10.74
CA PHE A 328 -15.68 24.18 10.43
C PHE A 328 -14.97 23.77 9.12
N ASN A 329 -15.08 22.52 8.67
CA ASN A 329 -14.56 22.09 7.37
C ASN A 329 -15.49 22.47 6.21
N GLU A 330 -16.80 22.31 6.40
CA GLU A 330 -17.82 22.54 5.36
C GLU A 330 -18.20 24.02 5.17
N CYS A 331 -17.86 24.92 6.11
CA CYS A 331 -18.16 26.34 5.96
C CYS A 331 -17.32 26.96 4.85
N ASN A 332 -17.89 27.23 3.68
CA ASN A 332 -17.31 28.13 2.69
C ASN A 332 -17.53 29.60 3.11
N ASP A 333 -17.08 30.56 2.30
CA ASP A 333 -17.21 32.00 2.61
C ASP A 333 -18.67 32.40 2.94
N ASP A 334 -19.64 31.83 2.23
CA ASP A 334 -21.08 32.10 2.43
C ASP A 334 -21.61 31.55 3.78
N LEU A 335 -21.00 30.49 4.30
CA LEU A 335 -21.42 29.82 5.53
C LEU A 335 -20.54 30.18 6.74
N TYR A 336 -19.54 31.05 6.58
CA TYR A 336 -18.65 31.48 7.66
C TYR A 336 -19.40 32.08 8.87
N ILE A 337 -20.58 32.65 8.63
CA ILE A 337 -21.49 33.12 9.68
C ILE A 337 -21.90 32.02 10.69
N LEU A 338 -21.93 30.74 10.27
CA LEU A 338 -22.20 29.62 11.17
C LEU A 338 -21.04 29.41 12.16
N CYS A 339 -19.79 29.50 11.69
CA CYS A 339 -18.62 29.52 12.57
C CYS A 339 -18.69 30.68 13.57
N CYS A 340 -19.05 31.88 13.10
CA CYS A 340 -19.22 33.07 13.94
C CYS A 340 -20.28 32.88 15.03
N ASN A 341 -21.46 32.36 14.66
CA ASN A 341 -22.55 32.08 15.58
C ASN A 341 -22.18 31.00 16.60
N PHE A 342 -21.40 30.00 16.19
CA PHE A 342 -20.90 28.97 17.09
C PHE A 342 -19.89 29.54 18.10
N MET A 343 -18.94 30.36 17.65
CA MET A 343 -18.00 31.03 18.56
C MET A 343 -18.70 31.94 19.57
N LYS A 344 -19.74 32.66 19.14
CA LYS A 344 -20.63 33.42 20.04
C LYS A 344 -21.35 32.54 21.06
N SER A 345 -21.79 31.37 20.63
CA SER A 345 -22.45 30.40 21.50
C SER A 345 -21.50 29.83 22.56
N LEU A 346 -20.24 29.57 22.19
CA LEU A 346 -19.18 29.16 23.11
C LEU A 346 -18.86 30.26 24.12
N ALA A 347 -18.72 31.51 23.67
CA ALA A 347 -18.48 32.65 24.54
C ALA A 347 -19.58 32.84 25.60
N LEU A 348 -20.84 32.56 25.28
CA LEU A 348 -21.95 32.59 26.24
C LEU A 348 -21.98 31.44 27.25
N CYS A 349 -21.18 30.40 27.00
CA CYS A 349 -21.10 29.21 27.84
C CYS A 349 -19.77 29.10 28.59
N SER A 350 -18.76 29.91 28.26
CA SER A 350 -17.44 29.86 28.89
C SER A 350 -16.76 31.22 28.88
N ASN A 351 -16.30 31.63 30.06
CA ASN A 351 -15.56 32.88 30.24
C ASN A 351 -14.23 32.89 29.48
N ASP A 352 -13.58 31.72 29.32
CA ASP A 352 -12.33 31.64 28.55
C ASP A 352 -12.57 31.99 27.07
N PHE A 353 -13.66 31.48 26.48
CA PHE A 353 -14.05 31.83 25.12
C PHE A 353 -14.53 33.29 25.00
N TYR A 354 -15.27 33.78 26.00
CA TYR A 354 -15.75 35.17 26.03
C TYR A 354 -14.60 36.17 26.04
N ASN A 355 -13.60 35.96 26.89
CA ASN A 355 -12.47 36.87 27.04
C ASN A 355 -11.53 36.88 25.81
N ASN A 356 -11.66 35.92 24.90
CA ASN A 356 -10.82 35.77 23.72
C ASN A 356 -11.61 35.89 22.41
N ILE A 357 -12.86 36.35 22.46
CA ILE A 357 -13.64 36.60 21.25
C ILE A 357 -13.09 37.84 20.53
N PRO A 358 -12.91 37.82 19.19
CA PRO A 358 -12.47 39.01 18.48
C PRO A 358 -13.49 40.16 18.59
N ASP A 359 -13.02 41.39 18.76
CA ASP A 359 -13.88 42.59 18.90
C ASP A 359 -14.86 42.76 17.74
N TRP A 360 -14.40 42.47 16.52
CA TRP A 360 -15.24 42.54 15.31
C TRP A 360 -16.41 41.56 15.38
N LEU A 361 -16.23 40.40 16.02
CA LEU A 361 -17.30 39.42 16.18
C LEU A 361 -18.24 39.81 17.31
N ALA A 362 -17.72 40.36 18.42
CA ALA A 362 -18.53 40.81 19.56
C ALA A 362 -19.51 41.93 19.18
N THR A 363 -19.14 42.79 18.23
CA THR A 363 -19.97 43.91 17.76
C THR A 363 -20.94 43.54 16.64
N TYR A 364 -20.74 42.39 15.99
CA TYR A 364 -21.58 41.95 14.88
C TYR A 364 -23.00 41.57 15.37
N GLU A 365 -24.04 42.01 14.68
CA GLU A 365 -25.42 41.70 15.06
C GLU A 365 -25.74 40.21 14.85
N THR A 366 -26.40 39.61 15.83
CA THR A 366 -26.85 38.21 15.74
C THR A 366 -28.34 38.17 16.01
N THR A 367 -29.09 37.67 15.02
CA THR A 367 -30.52 37.42 15.18
C THR A 367 -30.74 36.31 16.21
N SER A 368 -31.50 36.59 17.26
CA SER A 368 -31.88 35.63 18.30
C SER A 368 -33.40 35.65 18.48
N TYR A 369 -34.02 34.47 18.49
CA TYR A 369 -35.47 34.34 18.72
C TYR A 369 -35.81 34.50 20.21
N ILE A 370 -34.88 34.13 21.09
CA ILE A 370 -35.09 34.11 22.54
C ILE A 370 -35.00 35.52 23.16
N SER A 371 -34.27 36.46 22.55
CA SER A 371 -33.98 37.75 23.18
C SER A 371 -34.61 38.98 22.51
N GLY A 372 -35.12 38.90 21.27
CA GLY A 372 -35.67 40.08 20.57
C GLY A 372 -34.66 41.25 20.41
N ILE A 373 -33.39 40.99 20.70
CA ILE A 373 -32.29 41.95 20.80
C ILE A 373 -31.27 41.56 19.74
N SER A 374 -30.93 42.47 18.84
CA SER A 374 -30.02 42.22 17.71
C SER A 374 -28.52 42.27 18.07
N ASN A 375 -28.18 42.82 19.24
CA ASN A 375 -26.78 43.08 19.62
C ASN A 375 -26.27 42.09 20.69
N PHE A 376 -25.15 41.42 20.39
CA PHE A 376 -24.53 40.39 21.23
C PHE A 376 -24.15 40.90 22.64
N ASN A 377 -23.64 42.13 22.75
CA ASN A 377 -23.29 42.75 24.04
C ASN A 377 -24.53 42.98 24.92
N SER A 378 -25.68 43.30 24.32
CA SER A 378 -26.95 43.42 25.04
C SER A 378 -27.56 42.08 25.42
N ILE A 379 -27.36 41.02 24.61
CA ILE A 379 -27.74 39.65 24.98
C ILE A 379 -26.97 39.23 26.24
N ILE A 380 -25.66 39.47 26.30
CA ILE A 380 -24.84 39.17 27.48
C ILE A 380 -25.33 39.92 28.71
N SER A 381 -25.59 41.21 28.57
CA SER A 381 -26.11 42.05 29.67
C SER A 381 -27.47 41.54 30.19
N SER A 382 -28.34 41.06 29.31
CA SER A 382 -29.63 40.50 29.69
C SER A 382 -29.52 39.15 30.42
N ILE A 383 -28.57 38.30 30.01
CA ILE A 383 -28.34 36.97 30.62
C ILE A 383 -27.62 37.11 31.97
N ALA A 384 -26.65 38.04 32.08
CA ALA A 384 -25.93 38.32 33.32
C ALA A 384 -26.85 38.84 34.44
N ASN A 385 -27.86 39.65 34.10
CA ASN A 385 -28.84 40.17 35.07
C ASN A 385 -29.83 39.13 35.59
N THR A 386 -30.02 38.00 34.91
CA THR A 386 -30.86 36.88 35.39
C THR A 386 -30.15 35.95 36.38
N TYR A 387 -28.85 36.09 36.61
CA TYR A 387 -28.03 35.19 37.44
C TYR A 387 -27.49 35.82 38.73
N THR A 388 -28.11 36.86 39.27
CA THR A 388 -27.85 37.28 40.66
C THR A 388 -28.79 36.55 41.63
N PRO A 389 -28.30 35.67 42.51
CA PRO A 389 -29.10 35.16 43.62
C PRO A 389 -29.35 36.34 44.57
N SER A 390 -30.61 36.69 44.74
CA SER A 390 -31.08 37.56 45.81
C SER A 390 -30.73 36.92 47.17
N ASN A 391 -29.73 37.44 47.88
CA ASN A 391 -29.77 37.71 49.32
C ASN A 391 -28.39 38.16 49.88
N ILE A 392 -28.46 39.28 50.63
CA ILE A 392 -27.56 39.83 51.67
C ILE A 392 -26.72 41.08 51.26
N PRO A 393 -26.69 42.14 52.11
CA PRO A 393 -26.35 43.51 51.71
C PRO A 393 -24.97 44.03 52.17
N ASN A 394 -24.56 45.13 51.53
CA ASN A 394 -23.67 46.23 51.95
C ASN A 394 -22.13 46.13 51.88
N TYR A 395 -21.57 47.20 51.27
CA TYR A 395 -20.28 47.91 51.52
C TYR A 395 -18.98 47.18 51.07
N GLU A 396 -18.00 47.73 50.32
CA GLU A 396 -17.54 49.07 49.86
C GLU A 396 -16.86 48.89 48.47
N GLU A 397 -17.13 49.72 47.46
CA GLU A 397 -16.41 50.94 47.05
C GLU A 397 -15.12 50.72 46.21
N TYR A 398 -15.24 51.07 44.93
CA TYR A 398 -14.28 51.63 43.95
C TYR A 398 -12.76 51.42 44.11
N VAL A 399 -12.07 51.17 42.99
CA VAL A 399 -11.18 52.16 42.33
C VAL A 399 -10.64 51.61 41.00
N TYR A 400 -10.97 52.35 39.94
CA TYR A 400 -10.31 52.37 38.63
C TYR A 400 -8.99 53.14 38.77
N ASN A 401 -7.85 52.64 38.27
CA ASN A 401 -6.74 53.48 37.80
C ASN A 401 -5.69 52.69 36.99
N ASN A 402 -5.73 52.89 35.67
CA ASN A 402 -4.66 53.29 34.75
C ASN A 402 -3.15 53.25 35.15
N LEU A 403 -2.36 52.92 34.11
CA LEU A 403 -1.03 53.45 33.71
C LEU A 403 0.29 52.72 34.09
N THR A 404 0.98 52.28 33.03
CA THR A 404 2.40 52.51 32.64
C THR A 404 3.59 51.71 33.20
N SER A 405 4.24 51.01 32.25
CA SER A 405 5.65 51.13 31.79
C SER A 405 6.84 50.50 32.54
N ASN A 406 7.75 49.96 31.68
CA ASN A 406 9.21 49.78 31.82
C ASN A 406 9.72 48.62 32.71
N SER A 407 10.83 47.91 32.47
CA SER A 407 11.88 47.85 31.42
C SER A 407 12.95 46.81 31.86
N HIS A 408 13.87 46.42 30.94
CA HIS A 408 15.21 45.81 31.15
C HIS A 408 15.31 44.28 31.40
N SER A 409 15.93 43.48 30.50
CA SER A 409 17.38 43.19 30.21
C SER A 409 17.94 42.11 31.18
N ASP A 410 18.79 41.12 30.87
CA ASP A 410 19.92 40.93 29.94
C ASP A 410 20.38 39.43 29.93
N LEU A 411 21.33 39.10 29.02
CA LEU A 411 22.39 38.05 29.07
C LEU A 411 22.01 36.56 28.84
N LEU A 412 22.86 35.65 28.32
CA LEU A 412 23.95 35.58 27.31
C LEU A 412 24.48 34.13 27.39
N ASN A 413 24.97 33.63 26.25
CA ASN A 413 26.05 32.63 26.08
C ASN A 413 25.81 31.10 26.15
N SER A 414 26.16 30.50 25.01
CA SER A 414 26.58 29.12 24.72
C SER A 414 28.05 28.88 25.15
N PRO A 415 28.57 27.63 25.11
CA PRO A 415 29.53 27.30 24.04
C PRO A 415 29.55 25.84 23.50
N ASN A 416 30.06 25.71 22.27
CA ASN A 416 30.50 24.53 21.48
C ASN A 416 31.66 23.74 22.12
N ILE A 417 31.89 22.46 21.71
CA ILE A 417 33.22 21.83 21.37
C ILE A 417 33.07 20.53 20.49
N ASP A 418 33.79 20.55 19.35
CA ASP A 418 34.63 19.60 18.57
C ASP A 418 34.33 18.13 18.13
N ILE A 419 34.88 17.88 16.92
CA ILE A 419 34.90 16.72 16.01
C ILE A 419 36.28 16.01 16.04
N GLY A 420 36.33 14.69 15.82
CA GLY A 420 37.60 13.99 15.55
C GLY A 420 37.51 12.58 14.92
N ASN A 421 37.86 12.51 13.62
CA ASN A 421 38.61 11.50 12.85
C ASN A 421 38.23 9.99 12.73
N ILE A 422 38.28 9.54 11.46
CA ILE A 422 38.17 8.17 10.92
C ILE A 422 39.54 7.71 10.35
N PRO A 423 39.82 6.39 10.29
CA PRO A 423 40.70 5.84 9.25
C PRO A 423 40.04 4.73 8.40
N THR A 424 40.44 4.74 7.13
CA THR A 424 40.07 3.89 5.99
C THR A 424 40.77 2.53 5.95
N SER A 425 40.10 1.49 5.43
CA SER A 425 40.78 0.36 4.79
C SER A 425 39.97 -0.24 3.63
N THR A 426 40.68 -0.51 2.54
CA THR A 426 40.27 -1.05 1.24
C THR A 426 40.41 -2.58 1.20
N ILE A 427 39.40 -3.33 0.72
CA ILE A 427 39.58 -4.71 0.20
C ILE A 427 38.68 -4.97 -1.03
N ASN A 428 39.28 -5.64 -2.01
CA ASN A 428 38.86 -6.04 -3.36
C ASN A 428 37.57 -6.90 -3.48
N PRO A 429 36.91 -6.92 -4.66
CA PRO A 429 35.68 -7.67 -4.92
C PRO A 429 35.95 -9.09 -5.43
N SER A 430 35.14 -10.06 -5.01
CA SER A 430 35.10 -11.40 -5.59
C SER A 430 33.75 -11.67 -6.27
N ASN A 431 33.82 -11.88 -7.59
CA ASN A 431 33.07 -12.84 -8.41
C ASN A 431 31.61 -13.13 -8.05
N ASN A 432 30.67 -12.49 -8.76
CA ASN A 432 29.30 -13.02 -8.95
C ASN A 432 28.71 -12.60 -10.31
N PHE A 433 29.46 -12.89 -11.39
CA PHE A 433 29.11 -12.49 -12.76
C PHE A 433 28.08 -13.42 -13.45
N LEU A 434 27.47 -14.39 -12.75
CA LEU A 434 26.70 -15.46 -13.40
C LEU A 434 25.17 -15.38 -13.28
N LEU A 435 24.60 -14.31 -12.73
CA LEU A 435 23.14 -14.20 -12.57
C LEU A 435 22.44 -13.36 -13.66
N TYR A 436 23.17 -12.87 -14.66
CA TYR A 436 22.67 -11.86 -15.60
C TYR A 436 21.82 -12.39 -16.77
N TYR A 437 21.60 -13.70 -16.93
CA TYR A 437 21.06 -14.24 -18.19
C TYR A 437 19.63 -14.78 -18.18
N TYR A 438 18.85 -14.62 -17.09
CA TYR A 438 17.51 -15.23 -17.01
C TYR A 438 16.33 -14.24 -16.91
N VAL A 439 16.55 -12.93 -17.03
CA VAL A 439 15.49 -11.93 -16.76
C VAL A 439 14.77 -11.40 -18.02
N GLU A 440 15.28 -11.62 -19.23
CA GLU A 440 14.75 -10.90 -20.42
C GLU A 440 13.71 -11.63 -21.29
N TYR A 441 13.17 -12.79 -20.90
CA TYR A 441 12.06 -13.38 -21.67
C TYR A 441 11.00 -14.02 -20.77
N MET A 442 10.02 -13.20 -20.38
CA MET A 442 8.57 -13.49 -20.25
C MET A 442 7.90 -12.14 -19.98
#